data_AF-A0A081GHZ6-F1
#
_entry.id   AF-A0A081GHZ6-F1
#
_cell.length_a   1.000
_cell.length_b   1.000
_cell.length_c   1.000
_cell.angle_alpha   90.00
_cell.angle_beta   90.00
_cell.angle_gamma   90.00
#
_symmetry.space_group_name_H-M   'P 1'
#
loop_
_entity.id
_entity.type
_entity.pdbx_description
1 polymer ?
#
loop_
_entity_poly.entity_id
_entity_poly.type
_entity_poly.pdbx_seq_one_letter_code
_entity_poly.pdbx_strand_id
1 'polypeptide(L)' 'MTTIEITLPDGLAEEARSAGLLAPDVIESLLRNKLAADRIARLQMTRDALAAQPPEVMTRQEINEEIRAYREGKQLAAGS' A
#
# COMPACT_ATOMS: atom_id res chain seq x y z
N MET A 1 21.75 -1.49 -2.82
CA MET A 1 21.54 -2.96 -2.93
C MET A 1 21.56 -3.52 -1.53
N THR A 2 20.62 -4.41 -1.21
CA THR A 2 20.52 -5.07 0.09
C THR A 2 20.45 -6.57 -0.17
N THR A 3 21.26 -7.35 0.54
CA THR A 3 21.23 -8.81 0.45
C THR A 3 20.25 -9.35 1.47
N ILE A 4 19.45 -10.34 1.06
CA ILE A 4 18.53 -11.07 1.93
C ILE A 4 18.86 -12.56 1.87
N GLU A 5 18.69 -13.25 2.98
CA GLU A 5 18.77 -14.72 3.06
C GLU A 5 17.38 -15.27 3.29
N ILE A 6 17.04 -16.34 2.58
CA ILE A 6 15.72 -16.98 2.63
C ILE A 6 15.88 -18.48 2.78
N THR A 7 15.09 -19.08 3.67
CA THR A 7 14.99 -20.53 3.82
C THR A 7 13.74 -21.00 3.10
N LEU A 8 13.91 -21.94 2.16
CA LEU A 8 12.83 -22.55 1.40
C LEU A 8 12.86 -24.06 1.65
N PRO A 9 11.70 -24.76 1.60
CA PRO A 9 11.69 -26.21 1.56
C PRO A 9 12.47 -26.72 0.35
N ASP A 10 13.28 -27.77 0.52
CA ASP A 10 14.21 -28.26 -0.52
C ASP A 10 13.51 -28.52 -1.86
N GLY A 11 12.33 -29.15 -1.85
CA GLY A 11 11.57 -29.42 -3.07
C GLY A 11 11.17 -28.14 -3.82
N LEU A 12 10.75 -27.10 -3.08
CA LEU A 12 10.40 -25.81 -3.66
C LEU A 12 11.65 -25.07 -4.17
N ALA A 13 12.77 -25.17 -3.44
CA ALA A 13 14.03 -24.55 -3.83
C ALA A 13 14.55 -25.14 -5.15
N GLU A 14 14.50 -26.46 -5.32
CA GLU A 14 14.92 -27.13 -6.56
C GLU A 14 13.98 -26.80 -7.73
N GLU A 15 12.66 -26.83 -7.50
CA GLU A 15 11.69 -26.45 -8.53
C GLU A 15 11.90 -25.00 -8.98
N ALA A 16 11.95 -24.05 -8.03
CA ALA A 16 12.16 -22.65 -8.31
C ALA A 16 13.51 -22.38 -8.99
N ARG A 17 14.57 -23.10 -8.59
CA ARG A 17 15.88 -23.02 -9.24
C ARG A 17 15.81 -23.52 -10.67
N SER A 18 15.19 -24.67 -10.91
CA SER A 18 15.04 -25.27 -12.25
C SER A 18 14.24 -24.37 -13.20
N ALA A 19 13.28 -23.62 -12.66
CA ALA A 19 12.48 -22.64 -13.38
C ALA A 19 13.17 -21.27 -13.53
N GLY A 20 14.38 -21.09 -12.99
CA GLY A 20 15.11 -19.82 -13.03
C GLY A 20 14.52 -18.71 -12.14
N LEU A 21 13.55 -19.04 -11.28
CA LEU A 21 12.85 -18.06 -10.44
C LEU A 21 13.73 -17.46 -9.34
N LEU A 22 14.83 -18.13 -8.99
CA LEU A 22 15.78 -17.66 -7.97
C LEU A 22 16.85 -16.70 -8.51
N ALA A 23 16.81 -16.35 -9.79
CA ALA A 23 17.69 -15.31 -10.34
C ALA A 23 17.34 -13.93 -9.71
N PRO A 24 18.33 -13.09 -9.33
CA PRO A 24 18.07 -11.85 -8.59
C PRO A 24 17.09 -10.89 -9.27
N ASP A 25 17.17 -10.74 -10.59
CA ASP A 25 16.29 -9.90 -11.41
C ASP A 25 14.85 -10.44 -11.48
N VAL A 26 14.71 -11.77 -11.51
CA VAL A 26 13.41 -12.44 -11.47
C VAL A 26 12.78 -12.29 -10.09
N ILE A 27 13.55 -12.51 -9.01
CA ILE A 27 13.09 -12.28 -7.64
C ILE A 27 12.68 -10.83 -7.43
N GLU A 28 13.47 -9.85 -7.91
CA GLU A 28 13.11 -8.43 -7.83
C GLU A 28 11.76 -8.16 -8.52
N SER A 29 11.58 -8.69 -9.72
CA SER A 29 10.35 -8.52 -10.50
C SER A 29 9.14 -9.15 -9.79
N LEU A 30 9.31 -10.37 -9.24
CA LEU A 30 8.28 -11.04 -8.45
C LEU A 30 7.86 -10.23 -7.22
N LEU A 31 8.83 -9.70 -6.46
CA LEU A 31 8.56 -8.88 -5.29
C LEU A 31 7.82 -7.59 -5.66
N ARG A 32 8.27 -6.88 -6.70
CA ARG A 32 7.60 -5.65 -7.17
C ARG A 32 6.17 -5.93 -7.60
N ASN A 33 5.95 -6.99 -8.36
CA ASN A 33 4.63 -7.37 -8.84
C ASN A 33 3.70 -7.74 -7.68
N LYS A 34 4.19 -8.50 -6.70
CA LYS A 34 3.41 -8.84 -5.50
C LYS A 34 3.03 -7.59 -4.69
N LEU A 35 3.98 -6.69 -4.48
CA LEU A 35 3.72 -5.42 -3.77
C LEU A 35 2.68 -4.56 -4.50
N ALA A 36 2.75 -4.49 -5.82
CA ALA A 36 1.78 -3.76 -6.63
C ALA A 36 0.37 -4.38 -6.52
N ALA A 37 0.26 -5.69 -6.67
CA ALA A 37 -0.99 -6.44 -6.51
C ALA A 37 -1.59 -6.22 -5.11
N ASP A 38 -0.77 -6.28 -4.06
CA ASP A 38 -1.24 -6.06 -2.69
C ASP A 38 -1.73 -4.64 -2.45
N ARG A 39 -1.13 -3.65 -3.12
CA ARG A 39 -1.58 -2.26 -3.06
C ARG A 39 -2.98 -2.12 -3.68
N ILE A 40 -3.21 -2.76 -4.81
CA ILE A 40 -4.52 -2.78 -5.50
C ILE A 40 -5.55 -3.51 -4.65
N ALA A 41 -5.21 -4.68 -4.11
CA ALA A 41 -6.10 -5.45 -3.26
C ALA A 41 -6.53 -4.65 -2.02
N ARG A 42 -5.59 -3.96 -1.35
CA ARG A 42 -5.92 -3.06 -0.23
C ARG A 42 -6.87 -1.94 -0.64
N LEU A 43 -6.64 -1.30 -1.78
CA LEU A 43 -7.53 -0.26 -2.28
C LEU A 43 -8.95 -0.78 -2.53
N GLN A 44 -9.07 -1.98 -3.13
CA GLN A 44 -10.35 -2.63 -3.36
C GLN A 44 -11.06 -2.92 -2.04
N MET A 45 -10.37 -3.52 -1.07
CA MET A 45 -10.93 -3.79 0.25
C MET A 45 -11.41 -2.51 0.95
N THR A 46 -10.63 -1.42 0.89
CA THR A 46 -11.04 -0.12 1.45
C THR A 46 -12.28 0.43 0.75
N ARG A 47 -12.33 0.35 -0.58
CA ARG A 47 -13.49 0.79 -1.37
C ARG A 47 -14.74 -0.01 -1.01
N ASP A 48 -14.62 -1.32 -0.88
CA ASP A 48 -15.73 -2.21 -0.57
C ASP A 48 -16.23 -1.94 0.87
N ALA A 49 -15.33 -1.69 1.82
CA ALA A 49 -15.69 -1.26 3.18
C ALA A 49 -16.43 0.09 3.18
N LEU A 50 -15.98 1.05 2.40
CA LEU A 50 -16.63 2.36 2.25
C LEU A 50 -18.02 2.24 1.62
N ALA A 51 -18.19 1.35 0.64
CA ALA A 51 -19.48 1.12 0.01
C ALA A 51 -20.47 0.42 0.95
N ALA A 52 -19.99 -0.48 1.81
CA ALA A 52 -20.82 -1.17 2.80
C ALA A 52 -21.32 -0.22 3.91
N GLN A 53 -20.53 0.78 4.26
CA GLN A 53 -20.84 1.79 5.27
C GLN A 53 -20.51 3.17 4.72
N PRO A 54 -21.35 3.72 3.82
CA PRO A 54 -21.09 5.02 3.22
C PRO A 54 -21.12 6.10 4.30
N PRO A 55 -20.10 6.96 4.37
CA PRO A 55 -20.12 8.08 5.29
C PRO A 55 -21.21 9.07 4.86
N GLU A 56 -21.63 9.91 5.82
CA GLU A 56 -22.51 11.02 5.51
C GLU A 56 -21.86 11.94 4.47
N VAL A 57 -22.66 12.34 3.47
CA VAL A 57 -22.18 13.16 2.37
C VAL A 57 -22.13 14.61 2.83
N MET A 58 -20.92 15.13 3.01
CA MET A 58 -20.71 16.56 3.23
C MET A 58 -20.83 17.34 1.92
N THR A 59 -21.41 18.53 1.98
CA THR A 59 -21.39 19.49 0.88
C THR A 59 -19.98 20.04 0.65
N ARG A 60 -19.71 20.57 -0.54
CA ARG A 60 -18.43 21.24 -0.83
C ARG A 60 -18.14 22.42 0.11
N GLN A 61 -19.18 23.09 0.58
CA GLN A 61 -19.03 24.21 1.52
C GLN A 61 -18.53 23.72 2.88
N GLU A 62 -19.19 22.72 3.46
CA GLU A 62 -18.81 22.14 4.76
C GLU A 62 -17.37 21.58 4.71
N ILE A 63 -16.99 20.91 3.62
CA ILE A 63 -15.62 20.42 3.42
C ILE A 63 -14.61 21.58 3.42
N ASN A 64 -14.91 22.68 2.74
CA ASN A 64 -14.01 23.82 2.65
C ASN A 64 -13.87 24.57 3.99
N GLU A 65 -14.95 24.65 4.76
CA GLU A 65 -14.97 25.23 6.10
C GLU A 65 -14.09 24.40 7.06
N GLU A 66 -14.23 23.06 7.04
CA GLU A 66 -13.42 22.16 7.86
C GLU A 66 -11.92 22.22 7.51
N ILE A 67 -11.58 22.21 6.22
CA ILE A 67 -10.19 22.34 5.75
C ILE A 67 -9.59 23.68 6.18
N ARG A 68 -10.37 24.77 6.13
CA ARG A 68 -9.93 26.09 6.57
C ARG A 68 -9.63 26.09 8.06
N ALA A 69 -10.57 25.63 8.89
CA ALA A 69 -10.42 25.55 10.34
C ALA A 69 -9.17 24.74 10.74
N TYR A 70 -8.95 23.57 10.10
CA TYR A 70 -7.77 22.75 10.36
C TYR A 70 -6.46 23.47 10.03
N ARG A 71 -6.39 24.16 8.88
CA ARG A 71 -5.18 24.88 8.44
C ARG A 71 -4.88 26.08 9.33
N GLU A 72 -5.89 26.84 9.71
CA GLU A 72 -5.76 27.98 10.64
C GLU A 72 -5.27 27.48 12.01
N GLY A 73 -5.83 26.40 12.53
CA GLY A 73 -5.36 25.77 13.78
C GLY A 73 -3.91 25.28 13.71
N LYS A 74 -3.49 24.70 12.57
CA LYS A 74 -2.08 24.30 12.35
C LYS A 74 -1.11 25.48 12.23
N GLN A 75 -1.54 26.58 11.61
CA GLN A 75 -0.72 27.78 11.51
C GLN A 75 -0.51 28.44 12.88
N LEU A 76 -1.53 28.45 13.74
CA LEU A 76 -1.43 28.95 15.11
C LEU A 76 -0.45 28.11 15.96
N ALA A 77 -0.47 26.78 15.82
CA ALA A 77 0.43 25.88 16.54
C ALA A 77 1.90 25.91 16.04
N ALA A 78 2.14 26.29 14.79
CA ALA A 78 3.49 26.40 14.22
C ALA A 78 4.14 27.79 14.43
N GLY A 79 3.38 28.77 14.91
CA GLY A 79 3.84 30.13 15.23
C GLY A 79 4.03 30.40 16.73
N SER A 80 4.01 29.35 17.57
CA SER A 80 4.29 29.41 19.02
C SER A 80 5.63 28.75 19.35
#